data_AF-A0A7Z0PZT4-F1
#
_entry.id   AF-A0A7Z0PZT4-F1
#
_cell.length_a   1.000
_cell.length_b   1.000
_cell.length_c   1.000
_cell.angle_alpha   90.00
_cell.angle_beta   90.00
_cell.angle_gamma   90.00
#
_symmetry.space_group_name_H-M   'P 1'
#
loop_
_entity.id
_entity.type
_entity.pdbx_description
1 polymer ?
#
loop_
_entity_poly.entity_id
_entity_poly.type
_entity_poly.pdbx_seq_one_letter_code
_entity_poly.pdbx_strand_id
1 'polypeptide(L)'
;AAERFLGRPVDGRQSRADCEAIRAFQKKHLITPSAGFAGPVTWRVMDLMNRQRAAGATPNADGSCPVDKGRIACVDLTRQLSWVQDGKKLVYGPVPVRTGRDGYETRTGLKKISWRNIDHVSTIYHVAMPYSQFFDGGQAFHSVGMSVWSPPGSHGCVNMTPRDAKKYWELLRTGDEVYVWGRKPGT
;
A
#
# COMPACT_ATOMS: atom_id res chain seq x y z
N ALA A 1 -12.13 18.36 6.49
CA ALA A 1 -11.08 17.30 6.56
C ALA A 1 -10.15 17.33 5.35
N ALA A 2 -10.69 17.32 4.12
CA ALA A 2 -9.89 17.46 2.90
C ALA A 2 -9.17 18.81 2.82
N GLU A 3 -9.81 19.91 3.22
CA GLU A 3 -9.19 21.24 3.28
C GLU A 3 -7.93 21.23 4.15
N ARG A 4 -8.04 20.70 5.39
CA ARG A 4 -6.90 20.55 6.31
C ARG A 4 -5.77 19.74 5.69
N PHE A 5 -6.10 18.63 5.03
CA PHE A 5 -5.10 17.78 4.35
C PHE A 5 -4.37 18.53 3.24
N LEU A 6 -5.10 19.37 2.49
CA LEU A 6 -4.61 20.15 1.35
C LEU A 6 -4.05 21.52 1.75
N GLY A 7 -4.01 21.88 3.04
CA GLY A 7 -3.56 23.19 3.50
C GLY A 7 -4.49 24.34 3.09
N ARG A 8 -5.78 24.07 2.94
CA ARG A 8 -6.82 25.05 2.59
C ARG A 8 -7.51 25.60 3.85
N PRO A 9 -8.14 26.79 3.79
CA PRO A 9 -9.05 27.24 4.84
C PRO A 9 -10.09 26.17 5.16
N VAL A 10 -10.31 25.89 6.45
CA VAL A 10 -11.22 24.84 6.90
C VAL A 10 -12.56 25.48 7.27
N ASP A 11 -13.42 25.66 6.27
CA ASP A 11 -14.77 26.25 6.45
C ASP A 11 -15.90 25.25 6.12
N GLY A 12 -15.55 24.08 5.56
CA GLY A 12 -16.50 23.01 5.25
C GLY A 12 -17.36 23.31 4.01
N ARG A 13 -17.05 24.36 3.26
CA ARG A 13 -17.80 24.79 2.07
C ARG A 13 -16.90 24.67 0.85
N GLN A 14 -17.35 23.93 -0.15
CA GLN A 14 -16.61 23.81 -1.40
C GLN A 14 -16.46 25.18 -2.06
N SER A 15 -15.22 25.66 -2.22
CA SER A 15 -14.89 26.80 -3.06
C SER A 15 -14.30 26.37 -4.40
N ARG A 16 -14.16 27.31 -5.34
CA ARG A 16 -13.43 27.07 -6.60
C ARG A 16 -11.99 26.63 -6.34
N ALA A 17 -11.32 27.26 -5.37
CA ALA A 17 -9.93 26.97 -5.05
C ALA A 17 -9.77 25.59 -4.39
N ASP A 18 -10.75 25.14 -3.60
CA ASP A 18 -10.74 23.79 -3.04
C ASP A 18 -11.00 22.74 -4.11
N CYS A 19 -11.94 23.00 -5.02
CA CYS A 19 -12.18 22.16 -6.19
C CYS A 19 -10.89 21.99 -7.02
N GLU A 20 -10.19 23.08 -7.34
CA GLU A 20 -8.92 23.03 -8.08
C GLU A 20 -7.83 22.23 -7.33
N ALA A 21 -7.70 22.44 -6.01
CA ALA A 21 -6.76 21.70 -5.17
C ALA A 21 -7.09 20.20 -5.12
N ILE A 22 -8.37 19.84 -4.98
CA ILE A 22 -8.83 18.44 -4.96
C ILE A 22 -8.59 17.79 -6.33
N ARG A 23 -8.85 18.49 -7.46
CA ARG A 23 -8.56 17.98 -8.80
C ARG A 23 -7.08 17.71 -9.01
N ALA A 24 -6.22 18.63 -8.57
CA ALA A 24 -4.77 18.46 -8.65
C ALA A 24 -4.31 17.23 -7.85
N PHE A 25 -4.82 17.07 -6.63
CA PHE A 25 -4.57 15.90 -5.79
C PHE A 25 -5.02 14.60 -6.47
N GLN A 26 -6.25 14.57 -6.97
CA GLN A 26 -6.81 13.40 -7.64
C GLN A 26 -5.98 12.99 -8.85
N LYS A 27 -5.60 13.94 -9.71
CA LYS A 27 -4.74 13.67 -10.87
C LYS A 27 -3.37 13.12 -10.45
N LYS A 28 -2.73 13.76 -9.46
CA LYS A 28 -1.41 13.35 -8.95
C LYS A 28 -1.41 11.92 -8.41
N HIS A 29 -2.49 11.49 -7.78
CA HIS A 29 -2.61 10.18 -7.13
C HIS A 29 -3.44 9.16 -7.94
N LEU A 30 -3.70 9.48 -9.22
CA LEU A 30 -4.45 8.63 -10.15
C LEU A 30 -5.84 8.21 -9.59
N ILE A 31 -6.49 9.13 -8.88
CA ILE A 31 -7.83 8.95 -8.33
C ILE A 31 -8.85 9.37 -9.38
N THR A 32 -9.77 8.46 -9.71
CA THR A 32 -10.82 8.67 -10.70
C THR A 32 -12.21 8.61 -10.05
N PRO A 33 -13.15 9.48 -10.44
CA PRO A 33 -12.98 10.62 -11.34
C PRO A 33 -12.22 11.79 -10.69
N SER A 34 -11.44 12.53 -11.48
CA SER A 34 -10.72 13.75 -11.02
C SER A 34 -11.60 15.01 -11.11
N ALA A 35 -12.76 14.93 -10.46
CA ALA A 35 -13.85 15.91 -10.54
C ALA A 35 -13.75 17.07 -9.53
N GLY A 36 -12.78 17.06 -8.61
CA GLY A 36 -12.67 18.11 -7.58
C GLY A 36 -13.58 17.91 -6.38
N PHE A 37 -14.28 16.78 -6.34
CA PHE A 37 -15.13 16.40 -5.22
C PHE A 37 -14.35 15.53 -4.22
N ALA A 38 -14.29 15.97 -2.96
CA ALA A 38 -13.69 15.21 -1.85
C ALA A 38 -14.62 14.10 -1.33
N GLY A 39 -15.12 13.26 -2.24
CA GLY A 39 -15.99 12.13 -1.91
C GLY A 39 -15.27 10.98 -1.21
N PRO A 40 -15.99 9.87 -0.93
CA PRO A 40 -15.47 8.75 -0.13
C PRO A 40 -14.14 8.18 -0.61
N VAL A 41 -13.94 8.05 -1.92
CA VAL A 41 -12.67 7.56 -2.49
C VAL A 41 -11.53 8.53 -2.19
N THR A 42 -11.71 9.82 -2.47
CA THR A 42 -10.68 10.85 -2.22
C THR A 42 -10.35 10.93 -0.74
N TRP A 43 -11.38 10.90 0.12
CA TRP A 43 -11.20 10.89 1.57
C TRP A 43 -10.43 9.66 2.04
N ARG A 44 -10.75 8.47 1.55
CA ARG A 44 -10.04 7.22 1.91
C ARG A 44 -8.57 7.27 1.51
N VAL A 45 -8.23 7.87 0.36
CA VAL A 45 -6.84 8.08 -0.02
C VAL A 45 -6.13 9.04 0.94
N MET A 46 -6.75 10.18 1.27
CA MET A 46 -6.20 11.15 2.21
C MET A 46 -6.00 10.55 3.61
N ASP A 47 -6.95 9.77 4.10
CA ASP A 47 -6.87 9.05 5.37
C ASP A 47 -5.70 8.05 5.38
N LEU A 48 -5.53 7.25 4.31
CA LEU A 48 -4.39 6.35 4.17
C LEU A 48 -3.05 7.10 4.20
N MET A 49 -2.96 8.23 3.52
CA MET A 49 -1.76 9.08 3.53
C MET A 49 -1.51 9.69 4.92
N ASN A 50 -2.54 10.05 5.67
CA ASN A 50 -2.40 10.50 7.06
C ASN A 50 -1.89 9.38 7.97
N ARG A 51 -2.40 8.14 7.82
CA ARG A 51 -1.90 6.97 8.55
C ARG A 51 -0.44 6.70 8.24
N GLN A 52 -0.03 6.84 6.98
CA GLN A 52 1.37 6.74 6.57
C GLN A 52 2.22 7.82 7.27
N ARG A 53 1.79 9.08 7.25
CA ARG A 53 2.50 10.19 7.92
C ARG A 53 2.61 9.96 9.42
N ALA A 54 1.54 9.48 10.06
CA ALA A 54 1.52 9.18 11.49
C ALA A 54 2.45 8.01 11.85
N ALA A 55 2.58 6.99 10.99
CA ALA A 55 3.52 5.90 11.18
C ALA A 55 4.99 6.37 11.12
N GLY A 56 5.29 7.35 10.27
CA GLY A 56 6.57 8.05 10.23
C GLY A 56 7.78 7.10 10.18
N ALA A 57 8.78 7.36 11.03
CA ALA A 57 9.98 6.53 11.13
C ALA A 57 9.81 5.30 12.05
N THR A 58 8.65 5.13 12.67
CA THR A 58 8.37 4.07 13.66
C THR A 58 7.09 3.30 13.31
N PRO A 59 7.00 2.68 12.12
CA PRO A 59 5.78 1.99 11.71
C PRO A 59 5.43 0.79 12.59
N ASN A 60 6.43 0.19 13.25
CA ASN A 60 6.29 -0.94 14.17
C ASN A 60 6.23 -0.53 15.66
N ALA A 61 5.69 0.65 15.98
CA ALA A 61 5.63 1.15 17.35
C ALA A 61 4.77 0.28 18.30
N ASP A 62 3.80 -0.45 17.75
CA ASP A 62 2.93 -1.39 18.47
C ASP A 62 3.57 -2.79 18.65
N GLY A 63 4.72 -3.04 18.04
CA GLY A 63 5.43 -4.32 18.11
C GLY A 63 4.76 -5.47 17.35
N SER A 64 3.78 -5.19 16.49
CA SER A 64 3.06 -6.22 15.75
C SER A 64 3.97 -7.03 14.81
N CYS A 65 4.94 -6.38 14.16
CA CYS A 65 5.87 -7.07 13.28
C CYS A 65 7.09 -7.61 14.05
N PRO A 66 7.44 -8.91 13.90
CA PRO A 66 8.57 -9.52 14.58
C PRO A 66 9.91 -8.81 14.35
N VAL A 67 10.76 -8.79 15.38
CA VAL A 67 12.10 -8.16 15.37
C VAL A 67 13.24 -9.17 15.56
N ASP A 68 12.92 -10.46 15.66
CA ASP A 68 13.84 -11.58 15.90
C ASP A 68 14.16 -12.37 14.61
N LYS A 69 13.78 -11.84 13.45
CA LYS A 69 13.80 -12.54 12.16
C LYS A 69 14.91 -12.09 11.20
N GLY A 70 15.71 -11.11 11.62
CA GLY A 70 16.60 -10.38 10.71
C GLY A 70 15.77 -9.48 9.78
N ARG A 71 16.07 -9.52 8.47
CA ARG A 71 15.34 -8.75 7.45
C ARG A 71 13.96 -9.35 7.18
N ILE A 72 12.92 -8.53 7.34
CA ILE A 72 11.53 -8.94 7.16
C ILE A 72 10.72 -7.84 6.46
N ALA A 73 9.79 -8.26 5.59
CA ALA A 73 8.75 -7.39 5.06
C ALA A 73 7.50 -7.47 5.93
N CYS A 74 7.07 -6.32 6.47
CA CYS A 74 5.89 -6.21 7.31
C CYS A 74 4.71 -5.67 6.49
N VAL A 75 3.53 -6.28 6.61
CA VAL A 75 2.30 -5.88 5.93
C VAL A 75 1.17 -5.70 6.93
N ASP A 76 0.84 -4.44 7.22
CA ASP A 76 -0.29 -4.05 8.06
C ASP A 76 -1.53 -3.85 7.18
N LEU A 77 -2.43 -4.84 7.20
CA LEU A 77 -3.66 -4.79 6.40
C LEU A 77 -4.61 -3.68 6.88
N THR A 78 -4.63 -3.39 8.18
CA THR A 78 -5.54 -2.39 8.76
C THR A 78 -5.14 -0.97 8.34
N ARG A 79 -3.85 -0.64 8.42
CA ARG A 79 -3.31 0.65 7.97
C ARG A 79 -3.09 0.71 6.45
N GLN A 80 -3.13 -0.44 5.75
CA GLN A 80 -2.76 -0.57 4.33
C GLN A 80 -1.35 -0.02 4.09
N LEU A 81 -0.41 -0.40 4.96
CA LEU A 81 0.99 0.00 4.90
C LEU A 81 1.88 -1.24 4.84
N SER A 82 3.04 -1.09 4.21
CA SER A 82 4.09 -2.08 4.25
C SER A 82 5.45 -1.43 4.43
N TRP A 83 6.37 -2.09 5.12
CA TRP A 83 7.76 -1.64 5.27
C TRP A 83 8.71 -2.83 5.31
N VAL A 84 10.00 -2.57 5.10
CA VAL A 84 11.07 -3.53 5.36
C VAL A 84 11.81 -3.07 6.61
N GLN A 85 12.01 -3.98 7.56
CA GLN A 85 12.83 -3.74 8.74
C GLN A 85 13.89 -4.83 8.90
N ASP A 86 14.91 -4.53 9.70
CA ASP A 86 15.95 -5.45 10.13
C ASP A 86 16.10 -5.33 11.65
N GLY A 87 15.56 -6.31 12.36
CA GLY A 87 15.24 -6.15 13.78
C GLY A 87 14.36 -4.92 14.03
N LYS A 88 14.79 -4.03 14.94
CA LYS A 88 14.07 -2.77 15.24
C LYS A 88 14.34 -1.65 14.22
N LYS A 89 15.30 -1.83 13.31
CA LYS A 89 15.71 -0.79 12.36
C LYS A 89 14.75 -0.78 11.18
N LEU A 90 14.10 0.36 10.95
CA LEU A 90 13.40 0.61 9.70
C LEU A 90 14.42 0.72 8.54
N VAL A 91 14.32 -0.18 7.56
CA VAL A 91 15.20 -0.20 6.39
C VAL A 91 14.57 0.57 5.23
N TYR A 92 13.27 0.40 5.01
CA TYR A 92 12.53 1.11 3.95
C TYR A 92 11.04 1.24 4.27
N GLY A 93 10.45 2.37 3.94
CA GLY A 93 9.03 2.66 4.14
C GLY A 93 8.75 3.49 5.39
N PRO A 94 7.54 3.43 5.97
CA PRO A 94 6.37 2.70 5.46
C PRO A 94 5.84 3.28 4.15
N VAL A 95 5.39 2.40 3.26
CA VAL A 95 4.81 2.74 1.96
C VAL A 95 3.33 2.35 1.89
N PRO A 96 2.49 3.09 1.16
CA PRO A 96 1.10 2.70 0.94
C PRO A 96 1.04 1.44 0.08
N VAL A 97 0.13 0.53 0.42
CA VAL A 97 -0.12 -0.67 -0.37
C VAL A 97 -1.61 -0.89 -0.61
N ARG A 98 -1.95 -1.63 -1.66
CA ARG A 98 -3.34 -2.07 -1.92
C ARG A 98 -3.42 -3.59 -1.94
N THR A 99 -3.81 -4.14 -0.79
CA THR A 99 -3.93 -5.60 -0.54
C THR A 99 -5.29 -6.16 -0.99
N GLY A 100 -5.54 -7.46 -0.81
CA GLY A 100 -6.76 -8.15 -1.23
C GLY A 100 -8.07 -7.44 -0.90
N ARG A 101 -9.01 -7.40 -1.84
CA ARG A 101 -10.38 -6.88 -1.64
C ARG A 101 -11.29 -7.94 -1.01
N ASP A 102 -12.51 -7.55 -0.66
CA ASP A 102 -13.55 -8.44 -0.15
C ASP A 102 -13.76 -9.65 -1.09
N GLY A 103 -13.71 -10.86 -0.50
CA GLY A 103 -13.72 -12.15 -1.20
C GLY A 103 -12.38 -12.61 -1.78
N TYR A 104 -11.32 -11.81 -1.65
CA TYR A 104 -9.97 -12.10 -2.15
C TYR A 104 -8.88 -11.58 -1.18
N GLU A 105 -9.09 -11.78 0.11
CA GLU A 105 -8.25 -11.22 1.16
C GLU A 105 -6.79 -11.71 1.07
N THR A 106 -5.85 -10.82 1.40
CA THR A 106 -4.46 -11.22 1.59
C THR A 106 -4.37 -12.06 2.86
N ARG A 107 -3.78 -13.25 2.75
CA ARG A 107 -3.73 -14.21 3.86
C ARG A 107 -2.73 -13.76 4.91
N THR A 108 -3.15 -13.80 6.17
CA THR A 108 -2.34 -13.41 7.32
C THR A 108 -1.35 -14.51 7.74
N GLY A 109 -0.43 -14.14 8.62
CA GLY A 109 0.56 -15.03 9.24
C GLY A 109 1.98 -14.75 8.76
N LEU A 110 2.91 -15.53 9.32
CA LEU A 110 4.31 -15.52 8.91
C LEU A 110 4.49 -16.36 7.65
N LYS A 111 5.19 -15.79 6.67
CA LYS A 111 5.40 -16.34 5.33
C LYS A 111 6.87 -16.17 4.94
N LYS A 112 7.25 -16.75 3.80
CA LYS A 112 8.57 -16.58 3.18
C LYS A 112 8.43 -16.33 1.70
N ILE A 113 9.28 -15.45 1.16
CA ILE A 113 9.37 -15.28 -0.28
C ILE A 113 9.88 -16.59 -0.90
N SER A 114 9.03 -17.28 -1.63
CA SER A 114 9.34 -18.59 -2.22
C SER A 114 9.83 -18.48 -3.66
N TRP A 115 9.36 -17.47 -4.39
CA TRP A 115 9.71 -17.28 -5.80
C TRP A 115 9.67 -15.81 -6.19
N ARG A 116 10.52 -15.44 -7.15
CA ARG A 116 10.70 -14.06 -7.60
C ARG A 116 10.81 -14.05 -9.13
N ASN A 117 10.09 -13.15 -9.78
CA ASN A 117 10.16 -12.94 -11.21
C ASN A 117 9.94 -11.46 -11.53
N ILE A 118 10.95 -10.83 -12.13
CA ILE A 118 10.98 -9.38 -12.35
C ILE A 118 9.97 -8.95 -13.42
N ASP A 119 9.70 -9.80 -14.41
CA ASP A 119 8.81 -9.52 -15.54
C ASP A 119 7.62 -10.49 -15.56
N HIS A 120 7.08 -10.82 -14.37
CA HIS A 120 5.99 -11.79 -14.25
C HIS A 120 4.73 -11.32 -14.97
N VAL A 121 4.05 -12.25 -15.65
CA VAL A 121 2.70 -12.06 -16.19
C VAL A 121 1.80 -13.11 -15.57
N SER A 122 0.69 -12.67 -14.95
CA SER A 122 -0.27 -13.58 -14.35
C SER A 122 -0.92 -14.45 -15.42
N THR A 123 -0.88 -15.77 -15.24
CA THR A 123 -1.58 -16.72 -16.14
C THR A 123 -3.09 -16.75 -15.93
N ILE A 124 -3.56 -16.30 -14.75
CA ILE A 124 -4.99 -16.29 -14.39
C ILE A 124 -5.64 -14.97 -14.80
N TYR A 125 -4.94 -13.85 -14.58
CA TYR A 125 -5.48 -12.52 -14.83
C TYR A 125 -4.95 -11.87 -16.11
N HIS A 126 -3.95 -12.46 -16.78
CA HIS A 126 -3.32 -11.95 -17.99
C HIS A 126 -2.82 -10.50 -17.87
N VAL A 127 -2.32 -10.14 -16.68
CA VAL A 127 -1.76 -8.82 -16.38
C VAL A 127 -0.29 -8.91 -16.03
N ALA A 128 0.48 -7.91 -16.44
CA ALA A 128 1.86 -7.75 -16.01
C ALA A 128 1.92 -7.41 -14.50
N MET A 129 2.81 -8.10 -13.79
CA MET A 129 3.11 -7.92 -12.38
C MET A 129 4.62 -7.72 -12.19
N PRO A 130 5.19 -6.57 -12.59
CA PRO A 130 6.63 -6.35 -12.50
C PRO A 130 7.13 -6.41 -11.05
N TYR A 131 8.36 -6.86 -10.86
CA TYR A 131 9.00 -7.08 -9.56
C TYR A 131 8.21 -8.03 -8.64
N SER A 132 7.62 -9.08 -9.20
CA SER A 132 6.81 -10.04 -8.42
C SER A 132 7.65 -10.84 -7.44
N GLN A 133 7.25 -10.82 -6.17
CA GLN A 133 7.85 -11.60 -5.09
C GLN A 133 6.75 -12.36 -4.34
N PHE A 134 6.61 -13.65 -4.65
CA PHE A 134 5.56 -14.52 -4.14
C PHE A 134 5.89 -15.02 -2.75
N PHE A 135 4.95 -14.88 -1.83
CA PHE A 135 5.13 -15.28 -0.43
C PHE A 135 4.05 -16.24 0.08
N ASP A 136 2.93 -16.39 -0.63
CA ASP A 136 1.87 -17.33 -0.23
C ASP A 136 1.03 -17.75 -1.46
N GLY A 137 1.27 -18.94 -2.04
CA GLY A 137 0.36 -19.61 -2.98
C GLY A 137 -0.25 -18.73 -4.09
N GLY A 138 0.53 -17.81 -4.68
CA GLY A 138 0.09 -16.86 -5.71
C GLY A 138 -0.07 -15.41 -5.24
N GLN A 139 -0.06 -15.13 -3.93
CA GLN A 139 0.00 -13.78 -3.38
C GLN A 139 1.44 -13.26 -3.38
N ALA A 140 1.64 -12.07 -3.94
CA ALA A 140 2.95 -11.48 -4.14
C ALA A 140 2.96 -9.97 -3.86
N PHE A 141 4.14 -9.44 -3.54
CA PHE A 141 4.43 -8.03 -3.77
C PHE A 141 4.68 -7.82 -5.25
N HIS A 142 4.06 -6.80 -5.86
CA HIS A 142 4.38 -6.41 -7.24
C HIS A 142 3.97 -4.97 -7.55
N SER A 143 4.56 -4.42 -8.61
CA SER A 143 4.20 -3.12 -9.16
C SER A 143 2.83 -3.15 -9.84
N VAL A 144 2.10 -2.04 -9.76
CA VAL A 144 0.92 -1.77 -10.58
C VAL A 144 1.02 -0.40 -11.27
N GLY A 145 0.48 -0.31 -12.49
CA GLY A 145 0.37 0.95 -13.25
C GLY A 145 -0.85 1.80 -12.89
N MET A 146 -1.54 1.46 -11.80
CA MET A 146 -2.75 2.14 -11.34
C MET A 146 -2.57 2.65 -9.90
N SER A 147 -3.53 3.43 -9.42
CA SER A 147 -3.50 3.94 -8.05
C SER A 147 -3.43 2.80 -7.02
N VAL A 148 -2.40 2.82 -6.17
CA VAL A 148 -2.32 1.97 -4.96
C VAL A 148 -3.20 2.49 -3.82
N TRP A 149 -3.89 3.60 -4.04
CA TRP A 149 -4.76 4.21 -3.03
C TRP A 149 -6.25 3.95 -3.33
N SER A 150 -6.61 3.78 -4.61
CA SER A 150 -7.99 3.62 -5.04
C SER A 150 -8.42 2.15 -5.16
N PRO A 151 -9.66 1.81 -4.76
CA PRO A 151 -10.28 0.52 -5.07
C PRO A 151 -10.59 0.40 -6.58
N PRO A 152 -10.99 -0.79 -7.10
CA PRO A 152 -10.97 -2.09 -6.44
C PRO A 152 -9.58 -2.72 -6.57
N GLY A 153 -9.15 -3.43 -5.54
CA GLY A 153 -7.96 -4.24 -5.61
C GLY A 153 -7.47 -4.63 -4.25
N SER A 154 -6.68 -5.70 -4.15
CA SER A 154 -6.24 -6.64 -5.20
C SER A 154 -7.05 -7.95 -5.19
N HIS A 155 -6.64 -8.95 -5.98
CA HIS A 155 -7.07 -10.35 -5.80
C HIS A 155 -6.15 -11.13 -4.83
N GLY A 156 -5.71 -10.48 -3.76
CA GLY A 156 -4.86 -11.07 -2.71
C GLY A 156 -3.41 -10.59 -2.72
N CYS A 157 -2.87 -10.13 -3.85
CA CYS A 157 -1.52 -9.55 -3.92
C CYS A 157 -1.38 -8.23 -3.15
N VAL A 158 -0.15 -7.86 -2.80
CA VAL A 158 0.18 -6.56 -2.21
C VAL A 158 0.67 -5.64 -3.33
N ASN A 159 -0.23 -4.85 -3.89
CA ASN A 159 0.11 -3.92 -4.96
C ASN A 159 0.93 -2.74 -4.40
N MET A 160 1.98 -2.39 -5.14
CA MET A 160 2.91 -1.31 -4.81
C MET A 160 3.09 -0.35 -5.98
N THR A 161 3.57 0.86 -5.68
CA THR A 161 4.02 1.76 -6.75
C THR A 161 5.26 1.14 -7.43
N PRO A 162 5.56 1.49 -8.70
CA PRO A 162 6.75 0.98 -9.38
C PRO A 162 8.05 1.26 -8.61
N ARG A 163 8.14 2.42 -7.96
CA ARG A 163 9.29 2.80 -7.12
C ARG A 163 9.43 1.86 -5.93
N ASP A 164 8.35 1.61 -5.21
CA ASP A 164 8.37 0.82 -3.98
C ASP A 164 8.58 -0.66 -4.29
N ALA A 165 7.93 -1.19 -5.33
CA ALA A 165 8.13 -2.56 -5.78
C ALA A 165 9.60 -2.83 -6.18
N LYS A 166 10.22 -1.90 -6.91
CA LYS A 166 11.65 -1.97 -7.24
C LYS A 166 12.52 -1.94 -5.98
N LYS A 167 12.21 -1.09 -5.00
CA LYS A 167 12.95 -1.05 -3.72
C LYS A 167 12.83 -2.35 -2.94
N TYR A 168 11.64 -2.94 -2.88
CA TYR A 168 11.43 -4.26 -2.29
C TYR A 168 12.23 -5.34 -3.03
N TRP A 169 12.31 -5.26 -4.35
CA TRP A 169 13.13 -6.19 -5.13
C TRP A 169 14.63 -6.05 -4.84
N GLU A 170 15.13 -4.83 -4.68
CA GLU A 170 16.53 -4.56 -4.34
C GLU A 170 16.88 -5.08 -2.94
N LEU A 171 15.96 -4.94 -1.98
CA LEU A 171 16.20 -5.21 -0.56
C LEU A 171 15.94 -6.66 -0.13
N LEU A 172 14.93 -7.31 -0.72
CA LEU A 172 14.46 -8.63 -0.32
C LEU A 172 14.99 -9.73 -1.25
N ARG A 173 15.05 -10.96 -0.75
CA ARG A 173 15.53 -12.16 -1.45
C ARG A 173 14.57 -13.33 -1.22
N THR A 174 14.72 -14.38 -2.02
CA THR A 174 14.05 -15.66 -1.76
C THR A 174 14.50 -16.17 -0.39
N GLY A 175 13.56 -16.60 0.44
CA GLY A 175 13.79 -17.02 1.82
C GLY A 175 13.52 -15.95 2.87
N ASP A 176 13.55 -14.65 2.50
CA ASP A 176 13.23 -13.57 3.44
C ASP A 176 11.79 -13.68 3.94
N GLU A 177 11.60 -13.32 5.20
CA GLU A 177 10.30 -13.43 5.84
C GLU A 177 9.36 -12.30 5.43
N VAL A 178 8.07 -12.63 5.42
CA VAL A 178 6.98 -11.68 5.23
C VAL A 178 5.97 -11.92 6.34
N TYR A 179 5.65 -10.88 7.12
CA TYR A 179 4.63 -10.97 8.14
C TYR A 179 3.42 -10.11 7.76
N VAL A 180 2.26 -10.76 7.67
CA VAL A 180 1.00 -10.13 7.29
C VAL A 180 0.00 -10.22 8.45
N TRP A 181 -0.57 -9.11 8.88
CA TRP A 181 -1.54 -9.09 9.99
C TRP A 181 -2.62 -8.02 9.80
N GLY A 182 -3.63 -8.07 10.68
CA GLY A 182 -4.77 -7.15 10.65
C GLY A 182 -5.81 -7.56 9.60
N ARG A 183 -6.71 -6.61 9.28
CA ARG A 183 -7.76 -6.81 8.26
C ARG A 183 -7.93 -5.54 7.46
N LYS A 184 -8.04 -5.66 6.14
CA LYS A 184 -8.28 -4.50 5.28
C LYS A 184 -9.66 -3.91 5.58
N PRO A 185 -9.80 -2.58 5.74
CA PRO A 185 -11.12 -1.99 5.91
C PRO A 185 -12.05 -2.27 4.73
N GLY A 186 -13.24 -2.83 5.03
CA GLY A 186 -14.25 -3.18 4.03
C GLY A 186 -13.98 -4.51 3.31
N THR A 187 -13.28 -5.44 3.96
CA THR A 187 -13.17 -6.86 3.61
C THR A 187 -13.47 -7.69 4.83
#